data_AF-A0A1M4LDS5-F1
#
_entry.id   AF-A0A1M4LDS5-F1
#
_cell.length_a   1.000
_cell.length_b   1.000
_cell.length_c   1.000
_cell.angle_alpha   90.00
_cell.angle_beta   90.00
_cell.angle_gamma   90.00
#
_symmetry.space_group_name_H-M   'P 1'
#
loop_
_entity.id
_entity.type
_entity.pdbx_description
1 polymer ?
#
loop_
_entity_poly.entity_id
_entity_poly.type
_entity_poly.pdbx_seq_one_letter_code
_entity_poly.pdbx_strand_id
1 'polypeptide(L)' 'MNLLEIPTEQFPLNHARYNRIMDELRSAARGFEQLQQHGWPNGKELDSKLMKIRADLQLVWELVQETERQLAASVVSKR' A
#
# COMPACT_ATOMS: atom_id res chain seq x y z
N MET A 1 -2.56 11.55 -24.13
CA MET A 1 -2.70 11.85 -22.69
C MET A 1 -1.32 11.83 -22.08
N ASN A 2 -0.87 12.93 -21.47
CA ASN A 2 0.40 12.93 -20.75
C ASN A 2 0.18 12.22 -19.40
N LEU A 3 1.04 11.26 -19.05
CA LEU A 3 0.93 10.54 -17.77
C LEU A 3 1.00 11.50 -16.57
N LEU A 4 1.68 12.64 -16.72
CA LEU A 4 1.77 13.69 -15.70
C LEU A 4 0.49 14.52 -15.54
N GLU A 5 -0.48 14.38 -16.44
CA GLU A 5 -1.76 15.11 -16.39
C GLU A 5 -2.89 14.26 -15.78
N ILE A 6 -2.62 13.00 -15.42
CA ILE A 6 -3.60 12.15 -14.73
C ILE A 6 -3.84 12.74 -13.34
N PRO A 7 -5.09 13.11 -12.99
CA PRO A 7 -5.40 13.57 -11.64
C PRO A 7 -5.06 12.49 -10.61
N THR A 8 -4.49 12.88 -9.47
CA THR A 8 -4.09 11.94 -8.40
C THR A 8 -5.24 11.01 -7.98
N GLU A 9 -6.47 11.50 -7.94
CA GLU A 9 -7.69 10.74 -7.63
C GLU A 9 -7.98 9.60 -8.64
N GLN A 10 -7.55 9.76 -9.89
CA GLN A 10 -7.72 8.77 -10.96
C GLN A 10 -6.54 7.80 -11.04
N PHE A 11 -5.44 8.08 -10.35
CA PHE A 11 -4.29 7.19 -10.33
C PHE A 11 -4.64 5.89 -9.57
N PRO A 12 -4.33 4.69 -10.11
CA PRO A 12 -4.83 3.42 -9.57
C PRO A 12 -4.54 3.21 -8.08
N LEU A 13 -3.30 3.49 -7.68
CA LEU A 13 -2.85 3.51 -6.28
C LEU A 13 -2.20 4.85 -6.00
N ASN A 14 -2.95 5.76 -5.38
CA ASN A 14 -2.44 7.05 -4.92
C ASN A 14 -2.17 7.01 -3.41
N HIS A 15 -1.54 8.06 -2.87
CA HIS A 15 -1.18 8.16 -1.46
C HIS A 15 -2.37 7.93 -0.50
N ALA A 16 -3.54 8.49 -0.83
CA ALA A 16 -4.74 8.32 0.01
C ALA A 16 -5.23 6.87 0.02
N ARG A 17 -5.31 6.23 -1.15
CA ARG A 17 -5.68 4.81 -1.27
C ARG A 17 -4.67 3.90 -0.60
N TYR A 18 -3.38 4.14 -0.81
CA TYR A 18 -2.30 3.38 -0.21
C TYR A 18 -2.38 3.43 1.33
N ASN A 19 -2.49 4.63 1.92
CA ASN A 19 -2.58 4.77 3.38
C ASN A 19 -3.82 4.07 3.95
N ARG A 20 -4.96 4.24 3.28
CA ARG A 20 -6.20 3.56 3.68
C ARG A 20 -6.04 2.05 3.71
N ILE A 21 -5.48 1.44 2.66
CA ILE A 21 -5.28 -0.02 2.61
C ILE A 21 -4.29 -0.47 3.68
N MET A 22 -3.19 0.27 3.88
CA MET A 22 -2.20 -0.03 4.93
C MET A 22 -2.82 -0.03 6.33
N ASP A 23 -3.74 0.91 6.60
CA ASP A 23 -4.47 1.01 7.85
C ASP A 23 -5.51 -0.11 8.01
N GLU A 24 -6.26 -0.42 6.96
CA GLU A 24 -7.24 -1.51 6.96
C GLU A 24 -6.54 -2.87 7.22
N LEU A 25 -5.40 -3.14 6.57
CA LEU A 25 -4.59 -4.35 6.81
C LEU A 25 -4.10 -4.43 8.26
N ARG A 26 -3.56 -3.33 8.80
CA ARG A 26 -3.08 -3.26 10.19
C ARG A 26 -4.23 -3.45 11.19
N SER A 27 -5.38 -2.84 10.92
CA SER A 27 -6.57 -2.96 11.77
C SER A 27 -7.09 -4.40 11.78
N ALA A 28 -7.17 -5.04 10.61
CA ALA A 28 -7.58 -6.43 10.50
C ALA A 28 -6.63 -7.38 11.24
N ALA A 29 -5.30 -7.17 11.10
CA ALA A 29 -4.28 -8.00 11.73
C ALA A 29 -4.43 -8.00 13.26
N ARG A 30 -4.54 -6.80 13.85
CA ARG A 30 -4.83 -6.62 15.29
C ARG A 30 -6.18 -7.20 15.70
N GLY A 31 -7.20 -7.08 14.86
CA GLY A 31 -8.53 -7.66 15.11
C GLY A 31 -8.45 -9.18 15.28
N PHE A 32 -7.71 -9.87 14.43
CA PHE A 32 -7.52 -11.33 14.56
C PHE A 32 -6.68 -11.72 15.77
N GLU A 33 -5.65 -10.95 16.12
CA GLU A 33 -4.88 -11.15 17.35
C GLU A 33 -5.78 -11.04 18.59
N GLN A 34 -6.66 -10.03 18.64
CA GLN A 34 -7.64 -9.85 19.72
C GLN A 34 -8.66 -10.99 19.77
N LEU A 35 -9.21 -11.40 18.63
CA LEU A 35 -10.15 -12.53 18.57
C LEU A 35 -9.53 -13.82 19.10
N GLN A 36 -8.23 -14.04 18.91
CA GLN A 36 -7.55 -15.22 19.47
C GLN A 36 -7.52 -15.19 21.01
N GLN A 37 -7.43 -14.02 21.63
CA GLN A 37 -7.57 -13.89 23.09
C GLN A 37 -8.97 -14.33 23.57
N HIS A 38 -9.95 -14.39 22.67
CA HIS A 38 -11.32 -14.84 22.90
C HIS A 38 -11.63 -16.23 22.31
N GLY A 39 -10.62 -17.02 21.95
CA GLY A 39 -10.77 -18.41 21.51
C GLY A 39 -10.89 -18.62 20.00
N TRP A 40 -10.72 -17.57 19.19
CA TRP A 40 -10.62 -17.73 17.74
C TRP A 40 -9.31 -18.46 17.36
N PRO A 41 -9.37 -19.54 16.56
CA PRO A 41 -8.17 -20.26 16.17
C PRO A 41 -7.34 -19.43 15.17
N ASN A 42 -6.02 -19.62 15.19
CA ASN A 42 -5.08 -19.10 14.19
C ASN A 42 -4.94 -17.56 14.09
N GLY A 43 -5.37 -16.78 15.10
CA GLY A 43 -5.29 -15.30 15.05
C GLY A 43 -3.88 -14.75 14.78
N LYS A 44 -2.85 -15.30 15.42
CA LYS A 44 -1.43 -14.96 15.19
C LYS A 44 -0.95 -15.29 13.78
N GLU A 45 -1.45 -16.38 13.20
CA GLU A 45 -1.09 -16.73 11.82
C GLU A 45 -1.74 -15.74 10.84
N LEU A 46 -3.00 -15.37 11.08
CA LEU A 46 -3.72 -14.38 10.29
C LEU A 46 -3.07 -12.99 10.40
N ASP A 47 -2.72 -12.55 11.61
CA ASP A 47 -1.94 -11.32 11.85
C ASP A 47 -0.63 -11.34 11.04
N SER A 48 0.17 -12.40 11.16
CA SER A 48 1.43 -12.54 10.43
C SER A 48 1.25 -12.47 8.91
N LYS A 49 0.22 -13.13 8.35
CA LYS A 49 -0.06 -13.11 6.91
C LYS A 49 -0.51 -11.71 6.44
N LEU A 50 -1.36 -11.04 7.21
CA LEU A 50 -1.80 -9.67 6.89
C LEU A 50 -0.65 -8.68 6.95
N MET A 51 0.25 -8.83 7.93
CA MET A 51 1.44 -8.00 8.06
C MET A 51 2.45 -8.24 6.92
N LYS A 52 2.54 -9.47 6.39
CA LYS A 52 3.31 -9.75 5.16
C LYS A 52 2.72 -9.06 3.94
N ILE A 53 1.40 -9.17 3.74
CA ILE A 53 0.70 -8.46 2.64
C ILE A 53 0.93 -6.95 2.75
N ARG A 54 0.88 -6.40 3.97
CA ARG A 54 1.19 -4.99 4.23
C ARG A 54 2.63 -4.63 3.84
N ALA A 55 3.59 -5.50 4.11
CA ALA A 55 4.99 -5.29 3.70
C ALA A 55 5.15 -5.39 2.17
N ASP A 56 4.47 -6.33 1.51
CA ASP A 56 4.51 -6.42 0.05
C ASP A 56 3.88 -5.18 -0.61
N LEU A 57 2.79 -4.65 -0.03
CA LEU A 57 2.17 -3.40 -0.50
C LEU A 57 3.09 -2.19 -0.33
N GLN A 58 3.90 -2.15 0.73
CA GLN A 58 4.94 -1.13 0.90
C GLN A 58 5.91 -1.14 -0.28
N LEU A 59 6.41 -2.32 -0.68
CA LEU A 59 7.35 -2.45 -1.80
C LEU A 59 6.72 -2.01 -3.13
N VAL A 60 5.44 -2.33 -3.34
CA VAL A 60 4.70 -1.86 -4.53
C VAL A 60 4.59 -0.34 -4.52
N TRP A 61 4.30 0.27 -3.38
CA TRP A 61 4.21 1.73 -3.27
C TRP A 61 5.56 2.42 -3.53
N GLU A 62 6.66 1.87 -3.02
CA GLU A 62 8.00 2.38 -3.28
C GLU A 62 8.35 2.32 -4.79
N LEU A 63 7.97 1.23 -5.47
CA LEU A 63 8.13 1.09 -6.92
C LEU A 63 7.32 2.13 -7.71
N VAL A 64 6.10 2.42 -7.28
CA VAL A 64 5.27 3.49 -7.87
C VAL A 64 6.01 4.83 -7.76
N GLN A 65 6.45 5.19 -6.54
CA GLN A 65 7.14 6.46 -6.30
C GLN A 65 8.45 6.58 -7.06
N GLU A 66 9.20 5.48 -7.21
CA GLU A 66 10.42 5.46 -8.01
C GLU A 66 10.13 5.69 -9.49
N THR A 67 9.09 5.05 -10.01
CA THR A 67 8.66 5.23 -11.41
C THR A 67 8.22 6.68 -11.67
N GLU A 68 7.50 7.30 -10.72
CA GLU A 68 7.13 8.72 -10.79
C GLU A 68 8.35 9.64 -10.82
N ARG A 69 9.37 9.38 -9.98
CA ARG A 69 10.64 10.13 -9.97
C ARG A 69 11.38 10.02 -11.30
N GLN A 70 11.49 8.81 -11.86
CA GLN A 70 12.14 8.57 -13.14
C GLN A 70 11.41 9.29 -14.28
N LEU A 71 10.08 9.26 -14.29
CA LEU A 71 9.27 9.98 -15.26
C LEU A 71 9.52 11.50 -15.17
N ALA A 72 9.49 12.07 -13.96
CA ALA A 72 9.77 13.49 -13.76
C ALA A 72 11.17 13.89 -14.23
N ALA A 73 12.20 13.10 -13.91
CA ALA A 73 13.58 13.33 -14.36
C ALA A 73 13.70 13.27 -15.89
N SER A 74 13.02 12.32 -16.54
CA SER A 74 13.03 12.17 -18.00
C SER A 74 12.42 13.37 -18.74
N VAL A 75 11.46 14.04 -18.11
CA VAL A 75 10.78 15.22 -18.65
C VAL A 75 11.64 16.48 -18.48
N VAL A 76 12.34 16.61 -17.36
CA VAL A 76 13.31 17.69 -17.12
C VAL A 76 14.50 17.57 -18.08
N SER A 77 15.02 16.38 -18.32
CA SER A 77 16.17 16.16 -19.22
C SER A 77 15.87 16.38 -20.71
N LYS A 78 14.60 16.46 -21.12
CA LYS A 78 14.17 16.70 -22.50
C LYS A 78 13.80 18.17 -22.79
N ARG A 79 13.81 19.02 -21.77
CA ARG A 79 13.63 20.48 -21.90
C ARG A 79 14.99 21.17 -21.93
#